data_AF-A0A1V5L5N4-F1
#
_entry.id   AF-A0A1V5L5N4-F1
#
_cell.length_a   1.000
_cell.length_b   1.000
_cell.length_c   1.000
_cell.angle_alpha   90.00
_cell.angle_beta   90.00
_cell.angle_gamma   90.00
#
_symmetry.space_group_name_H-M   'P 1'
#
loop_
_entity.id
_entity.type
_entity.pdbx_description
1 polymer ?
#
loop_
_entity_poly.entity_id
_entity_poly.type
_entity_poly.pdbx_seq_one_letter_code
_entity_poly.pdbx_strand_id
1 'polypeptide(L)'
;MIKKAIEKANSRAEQIRNLTEKHISKEKDVETKLGSSLLKDSEVDKAFETAREAVPTDMKRIVVPAFGFSGGTQTTRPEWGPDGQFDEQVTGLTFDNPKDGAKQVLKQKDGVIIFYDGPGRKEKTEDFLKKHPDTLKTSEGVKSFIDYLKANVVNDDGKADVWDTDTKFVSGLKDAPTIEDIKPGQVGAYVKKKEAVKAFYVNFGTEFKGPAGTPQIADKDGAYIVRDSDGNTRMVQKKEFLKAYEFPKTKIDPRLAKRGSNAK
;
A
#
# COMPACT_ATOMS: atom_id res chain seq x y z
N MET A 1 -16.75 -74.73 10.99
CA MET A 1 -16.04 -73.51 11.42
C MET A 1 -15.89 -72.46 10.31
N ILE A 2 -15.64 -72.85 9.05
CA ILE A 2 -15.39 -71.92 7.93
C ILE A 2 -16.61 -71.03 7.58
N LYS A 3 -17.84 -71.57 7.56
CA LYS A 3 -19.05 -70.79 7.24
C LYS A 3 -19.30 -69.60 8.19
N LYS A 4 -19.13 -69.80 9.50
CA LYS A 4 -19.27 -68.72 10.50
C LYS A 4 -18.20 -67.62 10.35
N ALA A 5 -17.01 -67.97 9.87
CA ALA A 5 -15.96 -66.98 9.63
C ALA A 5 -16.28 -66.10 8.41
N ILE A 6 -16.87 -66.69 7.35
CA ILE A 6 -17.29 -65.97 6.14
C ILE A 6 -18.46 -65.03 6.43
N GLU A 7 -19.48 -65.46 7.18
CA GLU A 7 -20.59 -64.58 7.58
C GLU A 7 -20.12 -63.37 8.40
N LYS A 8 -19.19 -63.60 9.34
CA LYS A 8 -18.61 -62.53 10.16
C LYS A 8 -17.77 -61.55 9.33
N ALA A 9 -17.08 -62.02 8.31
CA ALA A 9 -16.31 -61.17 7.41
C ALA A 9 -17.23 -60.31 6.53
N ASN A 10 -18.30 -60.88 5.98
CA ASN A 10 -19.27 -60.15 5.16
C ASN A 10 -20.00 -59.08 5.99
N SER A 11 -20.43 -59.41 7.21
CA SER A 11 -21.05 -58.45 8.13
C SER A 11 -20.12 -57.27 8.46
N ARG A 12 -18.82 -57.53 8.64
CA ARG A 12 -17.83 -56.46 8.87
C ARG A 12 -17.61 -55.58 7.64
N ALA A 13 -17.55 -56.17 6.45
CA ALA A 13 -17.39 -55.42 5.20
C ALA A 13 -18.58 -54.47 4.97
N GLU A 14 -19.79 -54.93 5.27
CA GLU A 14 -21.01 -54.15 5.14
C GLU A 14 -21.09 -53.01 6.18
N GLN A 15 -20.65 -53.26 7.41
CA GLN A 15 -20.49 -52.20 8.42
C GLN A 15 -19.47 -51.14 8.00
N ILE A 16 -18.33 -51.55 7.44
CA ILE A 16 -17.32 -50.61 6.94
C ILE A 16 -17.90 -49.78 5.79
N ARG A 17 -18.57 -50.41 4.83
CA ARG A 17 -19.21 -49.72 3.70
C ARG A 17 -20.25 -48.69 4.17
N ASN A 18 -21.11 -49.07 5.11
CA ASN A 18 -22.11 -48.15 5.68
C ASN A 18 -21.45 -47.00 6.45
N LEU A 19 -20.34 -47.24 7.15
CA LEU A 19 -19.58 -46.18 7.83
C LEU A 19 -18.91 -45.24 6.83
N THR A 20 -18.35 -45.76 5.72
CA THR A 20 -17.75 -44.98 4.64
C THR A 20 -18.81 -44.13 3.93
N GLU A 21 -19.95 -44.71 3.56
CA GLU A 21 -21.06 -43.98 2.93
C GLU A 21 -21.63 -42.89 3.86
N LYS A 22 -21.72 -43.17 5.17
CA LYS A 22 -22.12 -42.18 6.19
C LYS A 22 -21.08 -41.07 6.38
N HIS A 23 -19.78 -41.37 6.24
CA HIS A 23 -18.72 -40.36 6.29
C HIS A 23 -18.77 -39.44 5.06
N ILE A 24 -18.89 -40.03 3.86
CA ILE A 24 -19.00 -39.29 2.60
C ILE A 24 -20.27 -38.42 2.58
N SER A 25 -21.40 -38.94 3.09
CA SER A 25 -22.64 -38.17 3.24
C SER A 25 -22.46 -37.00 4.21
N LYS A 26 -21.76 -37.19 5.34
CA LYS A 26 -21.46 -36.11 6.29
C LYS A 26 -20.53 -35.05 5.69
N GLU A 27 -19.53 -35.44 4.91
CA GLU A 27 -18.65 -34.49 4.21
C GLU A 27 -19.44 -33.66 3.19
N LYS A 28 -20.30 -34.30 2.39
CA LYS A 28 -21.21 -33.58 1.47
C LYS A 28 -22.22 -32.68 2.19
N ASP A 29 -22.73 -33.09 3.34
CA ASP A 29 -23.63 -32.28 4.18
C ASP A 29 -22.92 -31.09 4.85
N VAL A 30 -21.61 -31.21 5.11
CA VAL A 30 -20.78 -30.10 5.59
C VAL A 30 -20.45 -29.13 4.45
N GLU A 31 -20.16 -29.63 3.24
CA GLU A 31 -20.01 -28.79 2.03
C GLU A 31 -21.31 -28.06 1.65
N THR A 32 -22.48 -28.67 1.86
CA THR A 32 -23.78 -28.01 1.60
C THR A 32 -24.27 -27.11 2.75
N LYS A 33 -23.80 -27.30 3.99
CA LYS A 33 -24.12 -26.40 5.12
C LYS A 33 -23.19 -25.20 5.25
N LEU A 34 -21.99 -25.25 4.68
CA LEU A 34 -21.17 -24.07 4.38
C LEU A 34 -21.62 -23.50 3.05
N GLY A 35 -22.86 -22.99 3.01
CA GLY A 35 -23.45 -22.46 1.80
C GLY A 35 -22.51 -21.46 1.12
N SER A 36 -22.14 -21.75 -0.13
CA SER A 36 -21.58 -20.79 -1.06
C SER A 36 -22.63 -19.70 -1.30
N SER A 37 -22.68 -18.72 -0.41
CA SER A 37 -23.53 -17.54 -0.63
C SER A 37 -22.81 -16.67 -1.64
N LEU A 38 -23.28 -16.71 -2.89
CA LEU A 38 -22.90 -15.72 -3.89
C LEU A 38 -23.21 -14.33 -3.33
N LEU A 39 -22.15 -13.54 -3.15
CA LEU A 39 -22.25 -12.17 -2.69
C LEU A 39 -22.80 -11.30 -3.81
N LYS A 40 -23.98 -10.71 -3.61
CA LYS A 40 -24.64 -9.87 -4.61
C LYS A 40 -24.04 -8.46 -4.61
N ASP A 41 -24.06 -7.80 -5.76
CA ASP A 41 -23.52 -6.44 -5.92
C ASP A 41 -24.12 -5.44 -4.91
N SER A 42 -25.42 -5.56 -4.60
CA SER A 42 -26.08 -4.72 -3.58
C SER A 42 -25.52 -4.93 -2.16
N GLU A 43 -25.10 -6.14 -1.83
CA GLU A 43 -24.50 -6.48 -0.53
C GLU A 43 -23.06 -5.96 -0.47
N VAL A 44 -22.35 -6.03 -1.59
CA VAL A 44 -21.02 -5.45 -1.75
C VAL A 44 -21.04 -3.93 -1.56
N ASP A 45 -21.97 -3.25 -2.23
CA ASP A 45 -22.09 -1.79 -2.11
C ASP A 45 -22.38 -1.36 -0.67
N LYS A 46 -23.31 -2.04 0.00
CA LYS A 46 -23.62 -1.79 1.41
C LYS A 46 -22.41 -2.06 2.31
N ALA A 47 -21.64 -3.11 2.05
CA ALA A 47 -20.43 -3.40 2.80
C ALA A 47 -19.38 -2.27 2.63
N PHE A 48 -19.29 -1.65 1.45
CA PHE A 48 -18.37 -0.53 1.20
C PHE A 48 -18.72 0.79 1.90
N GLU A 49 -19.93 0.94 2.42
CA GLU A 49 -20.31 2.06 3.28
C GLU A 49 -19.54 2.05 4.60
N THR A 50 -19.15 0.86 5.07
CA THR A 50 -18.41 0.65 6.34
C THR A 50 -17.02 0.04 6.15
N ALA A 51 -16.61 -0.19 4.89
CA ALA A 51 -15.33 -0.78 4.56
C ALA A 51 -14.17 0.11 5.02
N ARG A 52 -13.08 -0.56 5.41
CA ARG A 52 -11.87 0.11 5.85
C ARG A 52 -11.03 0.48 4.64
N GLU A 53 -10.33 1.59 4.75
CA GLU A 53 -9.34 1.97 3.76
C GLU A 53 -8.02 1.24 4.02
N ALA A 54 -7.41 0.73 2.97
CA ALA A 54 -6.10 0.10 2.98
C ALA A 54 -5.19 0.80 1.97
N VAL A 55 -3.89 0.83 2.26
CA VAL A 55 -2.88 1.47 1.42
C VAL A 55 -1.86 0.43 0.95
N PRO A 56 -1.36 0.54 -0.29
CA PRO A 56 -0.35 -0.38 -0.81
C PRO A 56 0.96 -0.23 -0.03
N THR A 57 1.62 -1.35 0.25
CA THR A 57 2.86 -1.41 1.04
C THR A 57 4.09 -1.06 0.21
N ASP A 58 4.13 -1.48 -1.05
CA ASP A 58 5.24 -1.31 -2.01
C ASP A 58 5.23 0.03 -2.74
N MET A 59 4.10 0.74 -2.76
CA MET A 59 3.93 2.01 -3.48
C MET A 59 4.08 3.25 -2.59
N LYS A 60 4.43 3.06 -1.31
CA LYS A 60 4.75 4.16 -0.41
C LYS A 60 5.96 4.91 -0.92
N ARG A 61 5.88 6.23 -0.84
CA ARG A 61 6.95 7.16 -1.21
C ARG A 61 7.47 7.82 0.03
N ILE A 62 8.77 7.75 0.23
CA ILE A 62 9.46 8.56 1.21
C ILE A 62 9.67 9.93 0.61
N VAL A 63 9.26 10.94 1.36
CA VAL A 63 9.27 12.33 0.98
C VAL A 63 10.21 13.07 1.90
N VAL A 64 11.16 13.80 1.33
CA VAL A 64 12.12 14.63 2.06
C VAL A 64 12.08 16.05 1.48
N PRO A 65 11.34 16.97 2.11
CA PRO A 65 11.35 18.36 1.70
C PRO A 65 12.76 18.94 1.85
N ALA A 66 13.31 19.47 0.76
CA ALA A 66 14.71 19.85 0.64
C ALA A 66 14.83 21.24 -0.02
N PHE A 67 13.97 22.16 0.39
CA PHE A 67 13.91 23.54 -0.08
C PHE A 67 14.52 24.52 0.94
N GLY A 68 14.74 25.76 0.51
CA GLY A 68 15.30 26.84 1.32
C GLY A 68 16.83 26.86 1.40
N PHE A 69 17.52 25.95 0.70
CA PHE A 69 18.98 25.92 0.64
C PHE A 69 19.56 27.16 -0.07
N SER A 70 20.77 27.58 0.25
CA SER A 70 21.52 28.61 -0.47
C SER A 70 22.36 28.00 -1.62
N GLY A 71 22.87 28.83 -2.53
CA GLY A 71 23.79 28.37 -3.58
C GLY A 71 23.14 27.64 -4.75
N GLY A 72 21.82 27.76 -4.92
CA GLY A 72 21.14 27.28 -6.12
C GLY A 72 21.52 28.10 -7.36
N THR A 73 21.44 27.50 -8.54
CA THR A 73 21.73 28.13 -9.83
C THR A 73 20.45 28.44 -10.58
N GLN A 74 20.40 29.57 -11.27
CA GLN A 74 19.31 29.86 -12.20
C GLN A 74 19.35 28.87 -13.37
N THR A 75 18.21 28.27 -13.66
CA THR A 75 18.04 27.25 -14.71
C THR A 75 16.58 27.13 -15.11
N THR A 76 16.28 26.25 -16.05
CA THR A 76 14.92 25.94 -16.48
C THR A 76 14.50 24.54 -16.02
N ARG A 77 13.24 24.40 -15.60
CA ARG A 77 12.61 23.11 -15.32
C ARG A 77 11.38 22.95 -16.22
N PRO A 78 11.27 21.85 -16.98
CA PRO A 78 10.04 21.55 -17.70
C PRO A 78 8.88 21.33 -16.74
N GLU A 79 7.77 22.00 -16.99
CA GLU A 79 6.53 21.94 -16.20
C GLU A 79 5.33 21.70 -17.09
N TRP A 80 4.23 21.24 -16.50
CA TRP A 80 2.95 21.04 -17.18
C TRP A 80 1.87 21.95 -16.59
N GLY A 81 1.38 22.86 -17.41
CA GLY A 81 0.27 23.76 -17.10
C GLY A 81 -1.02 23.35 -17.84
N PRO A 82 -2.11 24.10 -17.63
CA PRO A 82 -3.36 23.93 -18.36
C PRO A 82 -3.19 24.02 -19.90
N ASP A 83 -2.22 24.82 -20.34
CA ASP A 83 -1.94 25.09 -21.76
C ASP A 83 -0.84 24.19 -22.35
N GLY A 84 -0.45 23.15 -21.63
CA GLY A 84 0.60 22.21 -22.05
C GLY A 84 1.94 22.43 -21.35
N GLN A 85 3.00 21.87 -21.95
CA GLN A 85 4.35 21.94 -21.40
C GLN A 85 4.96 23.33 -21.56
N PHE A 86 5.63 23.83 -20.52
CA PHE A 86 6.40 25.08 -20.56
C PHE A 86 7.68 24.95 -19.74
N ASP A 87 8.65 25.83 -19.98
CA ASP A 87 9.88 25.89 -19.19
C ASP A 87 9.78 26.98 -18.12
N GLU A 88 9.75 26.56 -16.85
CA GLU A 88 9.76 27.49 -15.72
C GLU A 88 11.20 27.93 -15.42
N GLN A 89 11.43 29.23 -15.33
CA GLN A 89 12.68 29.80 -14.82
C GLN A 89 12.72 29.65 -13.30
N VAL A 90 13.69 28.91 -12.79
CA VAL A 90 13.81 28.58 -11.37
C VAL A 90 15.25 28.75 -10.89
N THR A 91 15.42 28.97 -9.59
CA THR A 91 16.69 28.73 -8.92
C THR A 91 16.64 27.36 -8.27
N GLY A 92 17.62 26.50 -8.52
CA GLY A 92 17.60 25.14 -8.01
C GLY A 92 18.93 24.41 -8.11
N LEU A 93 18.90 23.13 -7.78
CA LEU A 93 20.02 22.20 -7.88
C LEU A 93 19.73 21.15 -8.95
N THR A 94 20.58 21.08 -9.97
CA THR A 94 20.48 20.06 -11.02
C THR A 94 21.12 18.75 -10.56
N PHE A 95 20.45 17.63 -10.81
CA PHE A 95 21.02 16.29 -10.61
C PHE A 95 20.44 15.30 -11.61
N ASP A 96 21.18 14.24 -11.90
CA ASP A 96 20.70 13.18 -12.80
C ASP A 96 19.78 12.22 -12.04
N ASN A 97 18.63 11.87 -12.61
CA ASN A 97 17.75 10.80 -12.14
C ASN A 97 18.09 9.51 -12.93
N PRO A 98 18.76 8.52 -12.31
CA PRO A 98 19.23 7.33 -13.03
C PRO A 98 18.12 6.38 -13.48
N LYS A 99 16.91 6.52 -12.92
CA LYS A 99 15.74 5.72 -13.28
C LYS A 99 15.27 6.04 -14.70
N ASP A 100 15.15 7.33 -15.00
CA ASP A 100 14.59 7.83 -16.26
C ASP A 100 15.68 8.37 -17.21
N GLY A 101 16.95 8.38 -16.77
CA GLY A 101 18.07 8.92 -17.54
C GLY A 101 17.96 10.42 -17.81
N ALA A 102 17.18 11.13 -17.00
CA ALA A 102 16.83 12.53 -17.20
C ALA A 102 17.54 13.43 -16.18
N LYS A 103 17.88 14.65 -16.62
CA LYS A 103 18.27 15.73 -15.70
C LYS A 103 17.05 16.28 -15.01
N GLN A 104 17.15 16.44 -13.70
CA GLN A 104 16.12 17.00 -12.85
C GLN A 104 16.65 18.23 -12.12
N VAL A 105 15.72 19.11 -11.73
CA VAL A 105 16.03 20.36 -11.03
C VAL A 105 15.22 20.43 -9.75
N LEU A 106 15.88 20.16 -8.62
CA LEU A 106 15.29 20.38 -7.31
C LEU A 106 15.17 21.89 -7.05
N LYS A 107 13.94 22.40 -7.03
CA LYS A 107 13.68 23.83 -6.82
C LYS A 107 14.11 24.29 -5.43
N GLN A 108 14.78 25.43 -5.37
CA GLN A 108 15.15 26.04 -4.08
C GLN A 108 13.93 26.50 -3.28
N LYS A 109 12.85 26.87 -3.94
CA LYS A 109 11.65 27.44 -3.31
C LYS A 109 10.81 26.38 -2.57
N ASP A 110 10.61 25.23 -3.19
CA ASP A 110 9.62 24.23 -2.78
C ASP A 110 10.00 22.80 -3.21
N GLY A 111 11.26 22.57 -3.61
CA GLY A 111 11.76 21.28 -4.03
C GLY A 111 11.72 20.22 -2.92
N VAL A 112 11.36 19.02 -3.34
CA VAL A 112 11.24 17.85 -2.49
C VAL A 112 11.95 16.68 -3.16
N ILE A 113 12.79 15.97 -2.40
CA ILE A 113 13.38 14.71 -2.84
C ILE A 113 12.40 13.58 -2.49
N ILE A 114 12.21 12.64 -3.40
CA ILE A 114 11.28 11.54 -3.24
C ILE A 114 11.85 10.23 -3.78
N PHE A 115 11.53 9.13 -3.11
CA PHE A 115 11.93 7.78 -3.48
C PHE A 115 10.93 6.74 -2.99
N TYR A 116 10.93 5.52 -3.53
CA TYR A 116 10.06 4.47 -2.99
C TYR A 116 10.56 3.96 -1.64
N ASP A 117 9.61 3.67 -0.77
CA ASP A 117 9.87 3.03 0.52
C ASP A 117 10.46 1.64 0.32
N GLY A 118 11.17 1.16 1.33
CA GLY A 118 11.87 -0.11 1.32
C GLY A 118 12.51 -0.36 2.68
N PRO A 119 13.06 -1.56 2.92
CA PRO A 119 13.51 -1.97 4.25
C PRO A 119 14.46 -0.95 4.92
N GLY A 120 13.97 -0.26 5.95
CA GLY A 120 14.73 0.69 6.76
C GLY A 120 15.11 2.01 6.06
N ARG A 121 14.58 2.29 4.86
CA ARG A 121 14.99 3.48 4.08
C ARG A 121 14.60 4.78 4.77
N LYS A 122 13.38 4.86 5.30
CA LYS A 122 12.89 6.03 6.03
C LYS A 122 13.76 6.32 7.25
N GLU A 123 13.98 5.32 8.09
CA GLU A 123 14.72 5.45 9.35
C GLU A 123 16.18 5.86 9.09
N LYS A 124 16.84 5.26 8.10
CA LYS A 124 18.21 5.65 7.70
C LYS A 124 18.28 7.09 7.21
N THR A 125 17.25 7.54 6.50
CA THR A 125 17.17 8.92 5.99
C THR A 125 16.98 9.92 7.14
N GLU A 126 16.08 9.61 8.08
CA GLU A 126 15.88 10.40 9.30
C GLU A 126 17.16 10.47 10.14
N ASP A 127 17.83 9.33 10.32
CA ASP A 127 19.09 9.25 11.06
C ASP A 127 20.22 10.03 10.39
N PHE A 128 20.31 10.02 9.05
CA PHE A 128 21.28 10.81 8.30
C PHE A 128 21.07 12.31 8.57
N LEU A 129 19.84 12.80 8.37
CA LEU A 129 19.53 14.22 8.56
C LEU A 129 19.71 14.66 10.02
N LYS A 130 19.44 13.78 10.97
CA LYS A 130 19.69 14.05 12.39
C LYS A 130 21.18 14.18 12.71
N LYS A 131 22.04 13.36 12.07
CA LYS A 131 23.51 13.42 12.24
C LYS A 131 24.14 14.59 11.49
N HIS A 132 23.47 15.08 10.45
CA HIS A 132 23.95 16.15 9.58
C HIS A 132 22.89 17.27 9.46
N PRO A 133 22.65 18.05 10.52
CA PRO A 133 21.54 19.02 10.57
C PRO A 133 21.67 20.16 9.55
N ASP A 134 22.89 20.41 9.05
CA ASP A 134 23.17 21.45 8.07
C ASP A 134 23.04 20.97 6.61
N THR A 135 22.76 19.68 6.39
CA THR A 135 22.69 19.07 5.06
C THR A 135 21.78 19.83 4.10
N LEU A 136 20.65 20.36 4.57
CA LEU A 136 19.67 21.03 3.70
C LEU A 136 19.87 22.55 3.62
N LYS A 137 20.95 23.10 4.18
CA LYS A 137 21.20 24.55 4.20
C LYS A 137 21.88 25.08 2.94
N THR A 138 22.66 24.27 2.23
CA THR A 138 23.38 24.69 1.01
C THR A 138 23.19 23.68 -0.11
N SER A 139 23.36 24.12 -1.36
CA SER A 139 23.26 23.27 -2.54
C SER A 139 24.29 22.14 -2.53
N GLU A 140 25.49 22.36 -1.99
CA GLU A 140 26.52 21.31 -1.84
C GLU A 140 26.11 20.25 -0.81
N GLY A 141 25.49 20.67 0.29
CA GLY A 141 24.95 19.77 1.31
C GLY A 141 23.81 18.91 0.74
N VAL A 142 22.87 19.55 0.04
CA VAL A 142 21.75 18.86 -0.61
C VAL A 142 22.26 17.90 -1.69
N LYS A 143 23.24 18.31 -2.50
CA LYS A 143 23.87 17.45 -3.51
C LYS A 143 24.52 16.22 -2.87
N SER A 144 25.29 16.40 -1.80
CA SER A 144 25.93 15.31 -1.08
C SER A 144 24.91 14.31 -0.50
N PHE A 145 23.76 14.82 -0.05
CA PHE A 145 22.65 13.99 0.41
C PHE A 145 21.95 13.24 -0.71
N ILE A 146 21.73 13.86 -1.86
CA ILE A 146 21.22 13.17 -3.06
C ILE A 146 22.19 12.06 -3.48
N ASP A 147 23.49 12.33 -3.47
CA ASP A 147 24.52 11.34 -3.81
C ASP A 147 24.53 10.17 -2.79
N TYR A 148 24.37 10.46 -1.49
CA TYR A 148 24.15 9.45 -0.46
C TYR A 148 22.90 8.60 -0.74
N LEU A 149 21.77 9.23 -1.05
CA LEU A 149 20.53 8.51 -1.35
C LEU A 149 20.70 7.65 -2.60
N LYS A 150 21.32 8.15 -3.66
CA LYS A 150 21.57 7.36 -4.89
C LYS A 150 22.40 6.11 -4.64
N ALA A 151 23.33 6.14 -3.70
CA ALA A 151 24.14 4.98 -3.32
C ALA A 151 23.38 3.96 -2.45
N ASN A 152 22.33 4.39 -1.73
CA ASN A 152 21.66 3.56 -0.70
C ASN A 152 20.21 3.20 -1.04
N VAL A 153 19.61 3.90 -2.01
CA VAL A 153 18.22 3.75 -2.45
C VAL A 153 18.26 3.27 -3.89
N VAL A 154 18.51 1.98 -4.06
CA VAL A 154 18.58 1.31 -5.36
C VAL A 154 17.39 0.36 -5.56
N ASN A 155 16.85 0.30 -6.77
CA ASN A 155 15.79 -0.64 -7.13
C ASN A 155 16.37 -2.05 -7.41
N ASP A 156 15.49 -2.99 -7.77
CA ASP A 156 15.88 -4.38 -8.04
C ASP A 156 16.84 -4.53 -9.23
N ASP A 157 16.85 -3.56 -10.16
CA ASP A 157 17.80 -3.48 -11.28
C ASP A 157 19.15 -2.83 -10.89
N GLY A 158 19.33 -2.49 -9.61
CA GLY A 158 20.54 -1.84 -9.09
C GLY A 158 20.67 -0.35 -9.45
N LYS A 159 19.63 0.28 -10.01
CA LYS A 159 19.60 1.72 -10.33
C LYS A 159 19.09 2.52 -9.16
N ALA A 160 19.66 3.71 -8.96
CA ALA A 160 19.15 4.64 -7.95
C ALA A 160 17.70 5.03 -8.25
N ASP A 161 16.87 5.01 -7.21
CA ASP A 161 15.44 5.31 -7.27
C ASP A 161 15.17 6.61 -6.50
N VAL A 162 15.74 7.72 -7.00
CA VAL A 162 15.67 9.04 -6.36
C VAL A 162 15.31 10.08 -7.42
N TRP A 163 14.24 10.83 -7.17
CA TRP A 163 13.78 11.88 -8.09
C TRP A 163 13.26 13.11 -7.33
N ASP A 164 13.05 14.22 -8.04
CA ASP A 164 12.49 15.44 -7.47
C ASP A 164 10.98 15.58 -7.69
N THR A 165 10.36 16.36 -6.81
CA THR A 165 8.99 16.85 -6.90
C THR A 165 8.90 18.18 -6.14
N ASP A 166 7.68 18.66 -5.86
CA ASP A 166 7.41 19.88 -5.11
C ASP A 166 6.44 19.67 -3.94
N THR A 167 6.34 20.66 -3.06
CA THR A 167 5.43 20.63 -1.89
C THR A 167 3.95 20.55 -2.28
N LYS A 168 3.57 21.03 -3.48
CA LYS A 168 2.19 20.94 -3.98
C LYS A 168 1.83 19.49 -4.30
N PHE A 169 2.72 18.74 -4.93
CA PHE A 169 2.54 17.30 -5.14
C PHE A 169 2.42 16.57 -3.80
N VAL A 170 3.29 16.87 -2.84
CA VAL A 170 3.30 16.22 -1.51
C VAL A 170 1.99 16.43 -0.77
N SER A 171 1.48 17.67 -0.72
CA SER A 171 0.19 17.95 -0.05
C SER A 171 -1.02 17.29 -0.74
N GLY A 172 -0.86 16.89 -2.00
CA GLY A 172 -1.81 16.04 -2.72
C GLY A 172 -1.82 14.57 -2.29
N LEU A 173 -0.78 14.10 -1.61
CA LEU A 173 -0.68 12.72 -1.14
C LEU A 173 -1.63 12.43 0.01
N LYS A 174 -1.91 11.14 0.23
CA LYS A 174 -2.82 10.70 1.28
C LYS A 174 -2.18 10.89 2.65
N ASP A 175 -2.94 11.49 3.57
CA ASP A 175 -2.57 11.76 4.97
C ASP A 175 -1.27 12.57 5.13
N ALA A 176 -0.83 13.24 4.06
CA ALA A 176 0.29 14.16 4.07
C ALA A 176 -0.10 15.51 4.70
N PRO A 177 0.88 16.26 5.24
CA PRO A 177 0.64 17.61 5.76
C PRO A 177 0.09 18.54 4.66
N THR A 178 -0.62 19.60 5.08
CA THR A 178 -0.93 20.69 4.15
C THR A 178 0.35 21.40 3.72
N ILE A 179 0.29 22.15 2.62
CA ILE A 179 1.48 22.78 2.06
C ILE A 179 2.18 23.73 3.05
N GLU A 180 1.43 24.37 3.93
CA GLU A 180 1.92 25.28 4.98
C GLU A 180 2.62 24.55 6.14
N ASP A 181 2.27 23.29 6.36
CA ASP A 181 2.82 22.46 7.44
C ASP A 181 4.07 21.68 7.01
N ILE A 182 4.39 21.66 5.72
CA ILE A 182 5.59 20.98 5.19
C ILE A 182 6.83 21.80 5.52
N LYS A 183 7.80 21.18 6.21
CA LYS A 183 9.07 21.81 6.60
C LYS A 183 10.28 21.08 6.02
N PRO A 184 11.40 21.79 5.71
CA PRO A 184 12.63 21.14 5.28
C PRO A 184 13.09 20.08 6.28
N GLY A 185 13.49 18.92 5.77
CA GLY A 185 13.97 17.78 6.56
C GLY A 185 12.89 16.95 7.25
N GLN A 186 11.61 17.32 7.11
CA GLN A 186 10.50 16.53 7.64
C GLN A 186 10.27 15.28 6.77
N VAL A 187 10.93 14.18 7.12
CA VAL A 187 10.79 12.91 6.40
C VAL A 187 9.40 12.32 6.66
N GLY A 188 8.69 11.97 5.60
CA GLY A 188 7.38 11.32 5.68
C GLY A 188 7.25 10.17 4.69
N ALA A 189 6.30 9.26 4.93
CA ALA A 189 5.97 8.15 4.04
C ALA A 189 4.50 8.22 3.66
N TYR A 190 4.21 8.34 2.36
CA TYR A 190 2.85 8.59 1.86
C TYR A 190 2.56 7.83 0.57
N VAL A 191 1.29 7.65 0.26
CA VAL A 191 0.81 7.08 -1.02
C VAL A 191 -0.01 8.12 -1.77
N LYS A 192 -0.21 7.94 -3.08
CA LYS A 192 -1.19 8.79 -3.79
C LYS A 192 -2.59 8.43 -3.30
N LYS A 193 -3.48 9.42 -3.20
CA LYS A 193 -4.88 9.19 -2.77
C LYS A 193 -5.59 8.13 -3.60
N LYS A 194 -5.35 8.13 -4.92
CA LYS A 194 -5.90 7.13 -5.86
C LYS A 194 -5.36 5.70 -5.70
N GLU A 195 -4.22 5.53 -5.02
CA GLU A 195 -3.62 4.22 -4.78
C GLU A 195 -4.22 3.53 -3.55
N ALA A 196 -4.90 4.29 -2.67
CA ALA A 196 -5.64 3.72 -1.55
C ALA A 196 -6.90 3.02 -2.06
N VAL A 197 -7.25 1.93 -1.40
CA VAL A 197 -8.41 1.11 -1.74
C VAL A 197 -9.33 0.98 -0.54
N LYS A 198 -10.63 0.82 -0.77
CA LYS A 198 -11.53 0.31 0.28
C LYS A 198 -11.49 -1.20 0.26
N ALA A 199 -11.50 -1.83 1.42
CA ALA A 199 -11.53 -3.28 1.55
C ALA A 199 -12.39 -3.74 2.73
N PHE A 200 -13.11 -4.83 2.54
CA PHE A 200 -13.76 -5.58 3.61
C PHE A 200 -13.51 -7.08 3.45
N TYR A 201 -13.51 -7.79 4.57
CA TYR A 201 -13.18 -9.20 4.61
C TYR A 201 -14.42 -10.08 4.36
N VAL A 202 -14.22 -11.19 3.65
CA VAL A 202 -15.22 -12.23 3.40
C VAL A 202 -14.67 -13.60 3.79
N ASN A 203 -15.55 -14.47 4.29
CA ASN A 203 -15.18 -15.78 4.79
C ASN A 203 -14.91 -16.78 3.65
N PHE A 204 -14.24 -17.88 3.98
CA PHE A 204 -14.05 -19.04 3.10
C PHE A 204 -15.36 -19.45 2.40
N GLY A 205 -15.26 -19.81 1.12
CA GLY A 205 -16.38 -20.28 0.31
C GLY A 205 -17.32 -19.18 -0.18
N THR A 206 -17.09 -17.92 0.20
CA THR A 206 -17.83 -16.79 -0.37
C THR A 206 -17.51 -16.66 -1.85
N GLU A 207 -18.54 -16.67 -2.70
CA GLU A 207 -18.39 -16.43 -4.13
C GLU A 207 -18.63 -14.95 -4.46
N PHE A 208 -17.88 -14.41 -5.42
CA PHE A 208 -18.01 -13.06 -5.92
C PHE A 208 -17.85 -13.06 -7.44
N LYS A 209 -18.69 -12.29 -8.14
CA LYS A 209 -18.50 -12.06 -9.58
C LYS A 209 -17.55 -10.88 -9.76
N GLY A 210 -16.30 -11.20 -10.08
CA GLY A 210 -15.27 -10.21 -10.37
C GLY A 210 -15.48 -9.47 -11.70
N PRO A 211 -14.47 -8.69 -12.13
CA PRO A 211 -14.50 -7.98 -13.40
C PRO A 211 -14.89 -8.91 -14.56
N ALA A 212 -15.73 -8.41 -15.47
CA ALA A 212 -16.30 -9.16 -16.60
C ALA A 212 -17.12 -10.42 -16.20
N GLY A 213 -17.62 -10.51 -14.96
CA GLY A 213 -18.44 -11.62 -14.49
C GLY A 213 -17.65 -12.88 -14.15
N THR A 214 -16.32 -12.78 -14.04
CA THR A 214 -15.43 -13.90 -13.70
C THR A 214 -15.72 -14.39 -12.28
N PRO A 215 -16.15 -15.65 -12.07
CA PRO A 215 -16.38 -16.17 -10.73
C PRO A 215 -15.08 -16.23 -9.93
N GLN A 216 -15.10 -15.73 -8.70
CA GLN A 216 -14.00 -15.76 -7.74
C GLN A 216 -14.52 -16.34 -6.43
N ILE A 217 -13.73 -17.18 -5.76
CA ILE A 217 -14.13 -17.84 -4.51
C ILE A 217 -13.05 -17.58 -3.46
N ALA A 218 -13.48 -17.20 -2.26
CA ALA A 218 -12.58 -17.00 -1.13
C ALA A 218 -11.98 -18.33 -0.67
N ASP A 219 -10.66 -18.39 -0.55
CA ASP A 219 -9.95 -19.58 -0.10
C ASP A 219 -10.17 -19.88 1.40
N LYS A 220 -9.56 -20.96 1.90
CA LYS A 220 -9.71 -21.42 3.29
C LYS A 220 -9.37 -20.36 4.34
N ASP A 221 -8.53 -19.40 4.01
CA ASP A 221 -8.09 -18.32 4.89
C ASP A 221 -8.97 -17.06 4.72
N GLY A 222 -9.93 -17.09 3.79
CA GLY A 222 -10.82 -16.00 3.41
C GLY A 222 -10.20 -15.04 2.40
N ALA A 223 -10.95 -14.00 2.05
CA ALA A 223 -10.52 -13.01 1.07
C ALA A 223 -10.95 -11.60 1.46
N TYR A 224 -10.41 -10.60 0.76
CA TYR A 224 -10.89 -9.23 0.81
C TYR A 224 -11.57 -8.87 -0.51
N ILE A 225 -12.74 -8.25 -0.42
CA ILE A 225 -13.33 -7.53 -1.55
C ILE A 225 -12.76 -6.12 -1.52
N VAL A 226 -12.13 -5.73 -2.61
CA VAL A 226 -11.36 -4.49 -2.74
C VAL A 226 -12.00 -3.61 -3.81
N ARG A 227 -12.16 -2.32 -3.53
CA ARG A 227 -12.61 -1.30 -4.48
C ARG A 227 -11.56 -0.20 -4.60
N ASP A 228 -11.07 0.03 -5.81
CA ASP A 228 -10.12 1.11 -6.11
C ASP A 228 -10.81 2.47 -6.28
N SER A 229 -10.02 3.51 -6.57
CA SER A 229 -10.54 4.88 -6.76
C SER A 229 -11.41 5.04 -7.98
N ASP A 230 -11.28 4.15 -8.97
CA ASP A 230 -12.02 4.19 -10.23
C ASP A 230 -13.34 3.39 -10.11
N GLY A 231 -13.58 2.77 -8.95
CA GLY A 231 -14.77 1.99 -8.64
C GLY A 231 -14.66 0.51 -9.00
N ASN A 232 -13.52 0.05 -9.52
CA ASN A 232 -13.34 -1.35 -9.89
C ASN A 232 -13.32 -2.21 -8.63
N THR A 233 -14.16 -3.24 -8.61
CA THR A 233 -14.26 -4.15 -7.48
C THR A 233 -13.72 -5.53 -7.84
N ARG A 234 -12.88 -6.10 -6.98
CA ARG A 234 -12.27 -7.43 -7.16
C ARG A 234 -12.10 -8.17 -5.83
N MET A 235 -12.05 -9.49 -5.86
CA MET A 235 -11.61 -10.29 -4.71
C MET A 235 -10.09 -10.45 -4.74
N VAL A 236 -9.46 -10.34 -3.59
CA VAL A 236 -8.03 -10.61 -3.38
C VAL A 236 -7.91 -11.56 -2.19
N GLN A 237 -7.23 -12.69 -2.37
CA GLN A 237 -7.10 -13.67 -1.30
C GLN A 237 -6.38 -13.05 -0.09
N LYS A 238 -6.75 -13.43 1.13
CA LYS A 238 -6.28 -12.76 2.35
C LYS A 238 -4.76 -12.66 2.41
N LYS A 239 -4.06 -13.74 2.06
CA LYS A 239 -2.59 -13.78 2.07
C LYS A 239 -1.98 -12.80 1.07
N GLU A 240 -2.55 -12.67 -0.12
CA GLU A 240 -2.10 -11.75 -1.15
C GLU A 240 -2.41 -10.31 -0.77
N PHE A 241 -3.60 -10.07 -0.22
CA PHE A 241 -4.01 -8.77 0.26
C PHE A 241 -3.06 -8.25 1.35
N LEU A 242 -2.76 -9.07 2.37
CA LEU A 242 -1.88 -8.67 3.47
C LEU A 242 -0.39 -8.56 3.06
N LYS A 243 0.00 -9.08 1.89
CA LYS A 243 1.31 -8.85 1.31
C LYS A 243 1.37 -7.49 0.60
N ALA A 244 0.31 -7.15 -0.14
CA ALA A 244 0.25 -5.96 -1.00
C ALA A 244 -0.27 -4.71 -0.29
N TYR A 245 -1.08 -4.86 0.76
CA TYR A 245 -1.78 -3.78 1.43
C TYR A 245 -1.64 -3.86 2.95
N GLU A 246 -1.70 -2.70 3.58
CA GLU A 246 -1.85 -2.56 5.02
C GLU A 246 -3.05 -1.68 5.35
N PHE A 247 -3.70 -1.96 6.47
CA PHE A 247 -4.65 -1.01 7.03
C PHE A 247 -3.88 0.01 7.87
N PRO A 248 -3.98 1.32 7.56
CA PRO A 248 -3.38 2.34 8.39
C PRO A 248 -3.84 2.17 9.85
N LYS A 249 -2.89 2.27 10.79
CA LYS A 249 -3.26 2.39 12.20
C LYS A 249 -4.02 3.71 12.34
N THR A 250 -5.26 3.66 12.80
CA THR A 250 -6.05 4.86 13.09
C THR A 250 -5.21 5.77 13.98
N LYS A 251 -4.81 6.94 13.48
CA LYS A 251 -4.24 7.99 14.33
C LYS A 251 -5.36 8.42 15.27
N ILE A 252 -5.32 7.97 16.52
CA ILE A 252 -6.15 8.56 17.57
C ILE A 252 -5.69 10.01 17.67
N ASP A 253 -6.58 10.96 17.40
CA ASP A 253 -6.31 12.38 17.62
C ASP A 253 -5.92 12.56 19.11
N PRO A 254 -4.69 13.02 19.42
CA PRO A 254 -4.27 13.25 20.80
C PRO A 254 -5.17 14.23 21.56
N ARG A 255 -5.94 15.07 20.85
CA ARG A 255 -6.91 16.00 21.45
C ARG A 255 -8.18 15.30 21.92
N LEU A 256 -8.56 14.17 21.31
CA LEU A 256 -9.70 13.36 21.73
C LEU A 256 -9.34 12.42 22.91
N ALA A 257 -8.06 12.03 23.05
CA ALA A 257 -7.59 11.22 24.16
C ALA A 257 -7.65 11.93 25.54
N LYS A 258 -7.64 13.27 25.57
CA LYS A 258 -7.71 14.06 26.81
C LYS A 258 -9.13 14.30 27.35
N ARG A 259 -10.19 13.96 26.59
CA ARG A 259 -11.58 14.13 27.05
C ARG A 259 -12.13 12.94 27.86
N GLY A 260 -11.40 11.83 27.92
CA GLY A 260 -11.84 10.61 28.63
C GLY A 260 -11.31 10.45 30.07
N SER A 261 -10.47 11.36 30.57
CA SER A 261 -9.81 11.20 31.88
C SER A 261 -10.40 12.01 33.03
N ASN A 262 -11.47 12.79 32.79
CA ASN A 262 -12.18 13.53 33.85
C ASN A 262 -13.65 13.09 33.94
N ALA A 263 -13.85 11.84 34.38
CA ALA A 263 -15.09 11.41 35.00
C ALA A 263 -14.70 10.52 36.19
N LYS A 264 -14.45 11.17 37.32
CA LYS A 264 -14.62 10.59 38.66
C LYS A 264 -15.88 11.21 39.24
#